data_AF-A0A3E1AY58-F1
#
_entry.id   AF-A0A3E1AY58-F1
#
_cell.length_a   1.000
_cell.length_b   1.000
_cell.length_c   1.000
_cell.angle_alpha   90.00
_cell.angle_beta   90.00
_cell.angle_gamma   90.00
#
_symmetry.space_group_name_H-M   'P 1'
#
loop_
_entity.id
_entity.type
_entity.pdbx_description
1 polymer ?
#
loop_
_entity_poly.entity_id
_entity_poly.type
_entity_poly.pdbx_seq_one_letter_code
_entity_poly.pdbx_strand_id
1 'polypeptide(L)'
;MTYVASPSYDRNDASRASNLRQCLDTARRHLNETAHSSETEKIETLVASAIEAGWEEDEVREALSAGDEHGKKMPEQELPVPTIGVVPSSSF
;
A
#
# COMPACT_ATOMS: atom_id res chain seq x y z
N MET A 1 11.81 6.58 -8.16
CA MET A 1 11.38 5.18 -7.94
C MET A 1 9.96 5.28 -7.42
N THR A 2 8.97 4.90 -8.22
CA THR A 2 7.55 5.10 -7.89
C THR A 2 7.08 3.98 -6.96
N TYR A 3 6.78 4.32 -5.71
CA TYR A 3 6.27 3.37 -4.72
C TYR A 3 4.74 3.18 -4.81
N VAL A 4 4.04 4.17 -5.37
CA VAL A 4 2.58 4.19 -5.49
C VAL A 4 2.21 3.82 -6.92
N ALA A 5 1.26 2.89 -7.08
CA ALA A 5 0.77 2.50 -8.39
C ALA A 5 -0.04 3.64 -9.04
N SER A 6 -0.03 3.72 -10.36
CA SER A 6 -0.82 4.71 -11.10
C SER A 6 -2.33 4.50 -10.92
N PRO A 7 -3.14 5.56 -11.05
CA PRO A 7 -4.59 5.45 -10.93
C PRO A 7 -5.17 4.48 -11.95
N SER A 8 -5.98 3.52 -11.46
CA SER A 8 -6.69 2.56 -12.32
C SER A 8 -8.12 2.99 -12.64
N TYR A 9 -8.64 4.00 -11.94
CA TYR A 9 -10.02 4.47 -12.03
C TYR A 9 -10.07 5.94 -12.44
N ASP A 10 -11.11 6.30 -13.19
CA ASP A 10 -11.42 7.68 -13.55
C ASP A 10 -11.63 8.56 -12.31
N ARG A 11 -11.40 9.86 -12.46
CA ARG A 11 -11.53 10.86 -11.38
C ARG A 11 -12.91 10.88 -10.72
N ASN A 12 -13.95 10.50 -11.44
CA ASN A 12 -15.34 10.49 -10.96
C ASN A 12 -15.78 9.15 -10.36
N ASP A 13 -14.92 8.13 -10.36
CA ASP A 13 -15.27 6.82 -9.81
C ASP A 13 -15.19 6.83 -8.28
N ALA A 14 -16.24 6.40 -7.60
CA ALA A 14 -16.27 6.28 -6.15
C ALA A 14 -15.20 5.31 -5.61
N SER A 15 -14.75 4.37 -6.44
CA SER A 15 -13.72 3.38 -6.11
C SER A 15 -12.32 3.98 -6.15
N ARG A 16 -12.13 5.15 -6.79
CA ARG A 16 -10.82 5.80 -6.93
C ARG A 16 -10.19 6.11 -5.58
N ALA A 17 -10.96 6.69 -4.66
CA ALA A 17 -10.48 7.04 -3.33
C ALA A 17 -10.07 5.79 -2.51
N SER A 18 -10.86 4.73 -2.58
CA SER A 18 -10.55 3.46 -1.91
C SER A 18 -9.30 2.80 -2.50
N ASN A 19 -9.14 2.84 -3.83
CA ASN A 19 -7.97 2.33 -4.52
C ASN A 19 -6.70 3.12 -4.13
N LEU A 20 -6.79 4.46 -4.10
CA LEU A 20 -5.70 5.33 -3.65
C LEU A 20 -5.24 4.97 -2.22
N ARG A 21 -6.18 4.84 -1.29
CA ARG A 21 -5.87 4.48 0.10
C ARG A 21 -5.13 3.14 0.19
N GLN A 22 -5.57 2.14 -0.58
CA GLN A 22 -4.91 0.83 -0.61
C GLN A 22 -3.48 0.91 -1.20
N CYS A 23 -3.29 1.71 -2.26
CA CYS A 23 -1.97 1.93 -2.85
C CYS A 23 -1.02 2.61 -1.86
N LEU A 24 -1.50 3.65 -1.15
CA LEU A 24 -0.72 4.37 -0.14
C LEU A 24 -0.38 3.50 1.08
N ASP A 25 -1.31 2.66 1.57
CA ASP A 25 -1.05 1.74 2.67
C ASP A 25 0.04 0.72 2.31
N THR A 26 -0.07 0.13 1.12
CA THR A 26 0.91 -0.84 0.61
C THR A 26 2.29 -0.20 0.49
N ALA A 27 2.37 1.01 -0.08
CA ALA A 27 3.61 1.74 -0.23
C ALA A 27 4.19 2.16 1.13
N ARG A 28 3.36 2.60 2.09
CA ARG A 28 3.78 2.95 3.47
C ARG A 28 4.37 1.73 4.18
N ARG A 29 3.73 0.57 4.05
CA ARG A 29 4.23 -0.69 4.63
C ARG A 29 5.59 -1.05 4.05
N HIS A 30 5.73 -0.98 2.73
CA HIS A 30 7.01 -1.25 2.08
C HIS A 30 8.11 -0.27 2.51
N LEU A 31 7.80 1.03 2.62
CA LEU A 31 8.74 2.02 3.13
C LEU A 31 9.10 1.79 4.61
N ASN A 32 8.17 1.28 5.42
CA ASN A 32 8.48 0.93 6.81
C ASN A 32 9.43 -0.27 6.93
N GLU A 33 9.34 -1.23 6.01
CA GLU A 33 10.23 -2.39 5.97
C GLU A 33 11.60 -2.07 5.36
N THR A 34 11.63 -1.24 4.31
CA THR A 34 12.84 -0.97 3.53
C THR A 34 13.61 0.27 3.98
N ALA A 35 12.93 1.28 4.50
CA ALA A 35 13.51 2.56 4.84
C ALA A 35 13.53 2.81 6.36
N HIS A 36 14.70 3.18 6.87
CA HIS A 36 14.89 3.63 8.25
C HIS A 36 14.67 5.15 8.40
N SER A 37 14.01 5.77 7.42
CA SER A 37 13.66 7.19 7.42
C SER A 37 12.58 7.52 8.44
N SER A 38 12.52 8.81 8.80
CA SER A 38 11.49 9.34 9.69
C SER A 38 10.08 9.19 9.08
N GLU A 39 9.04 9.14 9.91
CA GLU A 39 7.66 9.04 9.43
C GLU A 39 7.27 10.18 8.50
N THR A 40 7.74 11.40 8.81
CA THR A 40 7.54 12.58 7.96
C THR A 40 8.18 12.43 6.58
N GLU A 41 9.42 11.94 6.53
CA GLU A 41 10.14 11.71 5.27
C GLU A 41 9.49 10.61 4.43
N LYS A 42 8.93 9.58 5.09
CA LYS A 42 8.14 8.54 4.42
C LYS A 42 6.86 9.11 3.83
N ILE A 43 6.15 9.96 4.56
CA ILE A 43 4.94 10.64 4.06
C ILE A 43 5.28 11.52 2.85
N GLU A 44 6.34 12.33 2.92
CA GLU A 44 6.78 13.14 1.78
C GLU A 44 7.14 12.28 0.56
N THR A 45 7.82 11.16 0.78
CA THR A 45 8.16 10.20 -0.28
C THR A 45 6.92 9.59 -0.92
N LEU A 46 5.91 9.24 -0.12
CA LEU A 46 4.63 8.71 -0.60
C LEU A 46 3.87 9.75 -1.44
N VAL A 47 3.80 10.99 -0.96
CA VAL A 47 3.15 12.09 -1.67
C VAL A 47 3.83 12.33 -3.02
N ALA A 48 5.17 12.48 -3.03
CA ALA A 48 5.93 12.69 -4.26
C ALA A 48 5.75 11.53 -5.25
N SER A 49 5.78 10.28 -4.76
CA SER A 49 5.59 9.10 -5.61
C SER A 49 4.18 8.99 -6.17
N ALA A 50 3.15 9.38 -5.41
CA ALA A 50 1.77 9.36 -5.87
C ALA A 50 1.53 10.42 -6.95
N ILE A 51 2.07 11.62 -6.78
CA ILE A 51 1.99 12.69 -7.78
C ILE A 51 2.71 12.27 -9.06
N GLU A 52 3.91 11.69 -8.95
CA GLU A 52 4.66 11.15 -10.10
C GLU A 52 3.89 10.03 -10.82
N ALA A 53 3.13 9.22 -10.08
CA ALA A 53 2.29 8.15 -10.63
C ALA A 53 0.99 8.66 -11.30
N GLY A 54 0.65 9.95 -11.15
CA GLY A 54 -0.52 10.59 -11.76
C GLY A 54 -1.71 10.80 -10.83
N TRP A 55 -1.52 10.74 -9.51
CA TRP A 55 -2.53 11.14 -8.53
C TRP A 55 -2.46 12.64 -8.26
N GLU A 56 -3.60 13.24 -7.91
CA GLU A 56 -3.64 14.62 -7.45
C GLU A 56 -3.10 14.73 -6.02
N GLU A 57 -2.37 15.80 -5.76
CA GLU A 57 -1.74 16.03 -4.47
C GLU A 57 -2.78 16.16 -3.34
N ASP A 58 -3.91 16.82 -3.62
CA ASP A 58 -4.99 17.02 -2.67
C ASP A 58 -5.66 15.69 -2.28
N GLU A 59 -5.98 14.81 -3.26
CA GLU A 59 -6.58 13.50 -2.96
C GLU A 59 -5.63 12.61 -2.16
N VAL A 60 -4.33 12.71 -2.41
CA VAL A 60 -3.29 11.96 -1.69
C VAL A 60 -3.19 12.44 -0.23
N ARG A 61 -3.17 13.76 0.01
CA ARG A 61 -3.12 14.29 1.38
C ARG A 61 -4.38 13.99 2.18
N GLU A 62 -5.56 14.07 1.55
CA GLU A 62 -6.83 13.69 2.17
C GLU A 62 -6.83 12.20 2.52
N ALA A 63 -6.39 11.34 1.60
CA ALA A 63 -6.30 9.90 1.81
C ALA A 63 -5.32 9.52 2.94
N LEU A 64 -4.19 10.22 3.05
CA LEU A 64 -3.21 10.05 4.12
C LEU A 64 -3.77 10.52 5.47
N SER A 65 -4.38 11.72 5.50
CA SER A 65 -5.00 12.28 6.70
C SER A 65 -6.14 11.40 7.24
N ALA A 66 -6.95 10.82 6.36
CA ALA A 66 -7.99 9.84 6.71
C ALA A 66 -7.44 8.44 7.00
N GLY A 67 -6.17 8.17 6.68
CA GLY A 67 -5.49 6.89 6.88
C GLY A 67 -4.78 6.78 8.22
N ASP A 68 -4.33 7.89 8.81
CA ASP A 68 -3.64 7.90 10.11
C ASP A 68 -4.54 7.43 11.28
N GLU A 69 -5.86 7.46 11.11
CA GLU A 69 -6.80 6.87 12.08
C GLU A 69 -6.77 5.31 12.08
N HIS A 70 -6.30 4.68 11.00
CA HIS A 70 -6.20 3.22 10.88
C HIS A 70 -4.86 2.63 11.37
N GLY A 71 -3.88 3.46 11.73
CA GLY A 71 -2.58 3.02 12.26
C GLY A 71 -2.64 2.29 13.62
N LYS A 72 -3.83 2.16 14.23
CA LYS A 72 -4.03 1.42 15.49
C LYS A 72 -4.51 -0.02 15.36
N LYS A 73 -4.70 -0.54 14.15
CA LYS A 73 -4.98 -1.97 13.97
C LYS A 73 -4.04 -2.57 12.96
N MET A 74 -2.98 -3.19 13.47
CA MET A 74 -2.34 -4.33 12.81
C MET A 74 -3.42 -5.25 12.26
N PRO A 75 -3.34 -5.66 10.99
CA PRO A 75 -3.59 -7.03 10.62
C PRO A 75 -2.23 -7.70 10.55
N GLU A 76 -2.08 -8.77 11.33
CA GLU A 76 -1.03 -9.76 11.15
C GLU A 76 -0.76 -9.97 9.66
N GLN A 77 0.51 -9.81 9.29
CA GLN A 77 1.03 -10.29 8.02
C GLN A 77 0.93 -11.82 8.03
N GLU A 78 -0.23 -12.37 7.72
CA GLU A 78 -0.29 -13.73 7.18
C GLU A 78 0.21 -13.63 5.73
N LEU A 79 1.53 -13.71 5.60
CA LEU A 79 2.20 -14.18 4.40
C LEU A 79 1.43 -15.42 3.91
N PRO A 80 0.94 -15.48 2.66
CA PRO A 80 0.43 -16.72 2.12
C PRO A 80 1.59 -17.70 2.04
N VAL A 81 1.70 -18.58 3.04
CA VAL A 81 2.57 -19.75 2.98
C VAL A 81 2.10 -20.55 1.78
N PRO A 82 2.94 -20.80 0.76
CA PRO A 82 2.58 -21.76 -0.25
C PRO A 82 2.59 -23.12 0.44
N THR A 83 1.39 -23.63 0.75
CA THR A 83 1.17 -25.03 1.13
C THR A 83 1.60 -25.89 -0.06
N ILE A 84 2.89 -26.21 -0.12
CA ILE A 84 3.39 -27.28 -0.97
C ILE A 84 2.76 -28.56 -0.43
N GLY A 85 1.80 -29.07 -1.22
CA GLY A 85 1.06 -30.28 -0.94
C GLY A 85 2.01 -31.45 -0.71
N VAL A 86 1.94 -32.02 0.48
CA VAL A 86 2.45 -33.36 0.76
C VAL A 86 1.54 -34.35 0.04
N VAL A 87 2.03 -34.99 -1.01
CA VAL A 87 1.42 -36.21 -1.55
C VAL A 87 2.19 -37.41 -0.99
N PRO A 88 1.55 -38.29 -0.19
CA PRO A 88 2.13 -39.58 0.15
C PRO A 88 1.92 -40.51 -1.05
N SER A 89 2.98 -41.06 -1.61
CA SER A 89 2.87 -42.22 -2.51
C SER A 89 3.51 -43.42 -1.86
N SER A 90 2.62 -44.32 -1.48
CA SER A 90 2.85 -45.65 -0.92
C SER A 90 3.83 -46.49 -1.73
N SER A 91 4.45 -47.40 -0.99
CA SER A 91 5.28 -48.52 -1.41
C SER A 91 4.80 -49.26 -2.65
N PHE A 92 5.76 -49.70 -3.45
CA PHE A 92 5.71 -50.93 -4.25
C PHE A 92 6.80 -51.88 -3.76
#